data_AF-A0A835XZU4-F1
#
_entry.id   AF-A0A835XZU4-F1
#
_cell.length_a   1.000
_cell.length_b   1.000
_cell.length_c   1.000
_cell.angle_alpha   90.00
_cell.angle_beta   90.00
_cell.angle_gamma   90.00
#
_symmetry.space_group_name_H-M   'P 1'
#
loop_
_entity.id
_entity.type
_entity.pdbx_description
1 polymer ?
#
loop_
_entity_poly.entity_id
_entity_poly.type
_entity_poly.pdbx_seq_one_letter_code
_entity_poly.pdbx_strand_id
1 'polypeptide(L)'
;MDRRFAALALVALLVCTALPAHAQDAKCVAAEKDLPNNPDIAAFKACAGTKPITTECCRKLLPFAQLYDCLKDPKYKAAADQFLAGATTVDEAQTQCLS
;
A
#
# COMPACT_ATOMS: atom_id res chain seq x y z
N MET A 1 22.07 -59.44 -15.68
CA MET A 1 22.68 -58.90 -14.45
C MET A 1 23.70 -57.86 -14.92
N ASP A 2 23.76 -56.61 -14.43
CA ASP A 2 23.77 -56.19 -13.03
C ASP A 2 23.13 -54.81 -12.83
N ARG A 3 22.17 -54.79 -11.90
CA ARG A 3 21.66 -53.60 -11.21
C ARG A 3 22.76 -53.09 -10.27
N ARG A 4 23.27 -51.88 -10.48
CA ARG A 4 24.00 -51.15 -9.44
C ARG A 4 23.35 -49.80 -9.20
N PHE A 5 22.53 -49.83 -8.15
CA PHE A 5 22.06 -48.71 -7.38
C PHE A 5 23.22 -47.76 -7.07
N ALA A 6 23.14 -46.54 -7.58
CA ALA A 6 23.79 -45.38 -6.98
C ALA A 6 22.70 -44.31 -6.83
N ALA A 7 21.97 -44.44 -5.73
CA ALA A 7 21.32 -43.31 -5.11
C ALA A 7 22.38 -42.25 -4.74
N LEU A 8 21.93 -41.01 -4.52
CA LEU A 8 22.66 -39.84 -4.00
C LEU A 8 23.14 -38.85 -5.07
N ALA A 9 22.29 -37.87 -5.34
CA ALA A 9 22.67 -36.46 -5.19
C ALA A 9 21.39 -35.61 -5.11
N LEU A 10 20.85 -35.51 -3.89
CA LEU A 10 19.84 -34.52 -3.51
C LEU A 10 20.46 -33.11 -3.57
N VAL A 11 19.70 -32.19 -4.17
CA VAL A 11 19.34 -30.85 -3.65
C VAL A 11 20.45 -29.85 -3.34
N ALA A 12 20.37 -28.70 -4.03
CA ALA A 12 20.58 -27.30 -3.60
C ALA A 12 21.18 -26.53 -4.80
N LEU A 13 20.71 -25.37 -5.26
CA LEU A 13 20.01 -24.26 -4.62
C LEU A 13 18.97 -23.70 -5.61
N LEU A 14 17.67 -23.79 -5.28
CA LEU A 14 16.73 -22.77 -5.73
C LEU A 14 16.88 -21.61 -4.74
N VAL A 15 17.69 -20.61 -5.08
CA VAL A 15 17.63 -19.32 -4.40
C VAL A 15 16.31 -18.68 -4.80
N CYS A 16 15.25 -18.93 -4.02
CA CYS A 16 14.03 -18.14 -4.05
C CYS A 16 14.40 -16.70 -3.68
N THR A 17 14.60 -15.85 -4.67
CA THR A 17 14.59 -14.40 -4.51
C THR A 17 13.16 -13.94 -4.21
N ALA A 18 12.65 -14.26 -3.01
CA ALA A 18 11.34 -13.87 -2.52
C ALA A 18 11.46 -12.70 -1.53
N LEU A 19 12.08 -11.59 -1.93
CA LEU A 19 12.17 -10.36 -1.11
C LEU A 19 11.97 -9.17 -2.05
N PRO A 20 10.72 -8.72 -2.24
CA PRO A 20 10.29 -7.47 -1.59
C PRO A 20 8.83 -7.47 -1.06
N ALA A 21 8.05 -8.54 -1.28
CA ALA A 21 6.62 -8.55 -0.96
C ALA A 21 6.32 -8.37 0.55
N HIS A 22 7.15 -8.97 1.42
CA HIS A 22 6.94 -8.89 2.87
C HIS A 22 7.23 -7.52 3.48
N ALA A 23 8.25 -6.80 2.98
CA ALA A 23 8.56 -5.46 3.47
C ALA A 23 7.51 -4.45 3.00
N GLN A 24 6.99 -4.62 1.78
CA GLN A 24 5.87 -3.83 1.27
C GLN A 24 4.60 -4.08 2.09
N ASP A 25 4.28 -5.32 2.40
CA ASP A 25 3.11 -5.61 3.22
C ASP A 25 3.20 -5.00 4.63
N ALA A 26 4.36 -5.09 5.29
CA ALA A 26 4.56 -4.51 6.61
C ALA A 26 4.34 -2.98 6.66
N LYS A 27 4.83 -2.22 5.66
CA LYS A 27 4.58 -0.77 5.58
C LYS A 27 3.11 -0.45 5.33
N CYS A 28 2.41 -1.27 4.54
CA CYS A 28 0.99 -1.07 4.24
C CYS A 28 0.10 -1.38 5.44
N VAL A 29 0.39 -2.45 6.19
CA VAL A 29 -0.29 -2.78 7.45
C VAL A 29 -0.05 -1.71 8.50
N ALA A 30 1.17 -1.18 8.61
CA ALA A 30 1.47 -0.10 9.54
C ALA A 30 0.67 1.17 9.20
N ALA A 31 0.64 1.55 7.92
CA ALA A 31 -0.14 2.68 7.44
C ALA A 31 -1.65 2.52 7.68
N GLU A 32 -2.22 1.34 7.37
CA GLU A 32 -3.62 1.01 7.63
C GLU A 32 -4.00 1.26 9.10
N LYS A 33 -3.14 0.82 10.03
CA LYS A 33 -3.34 1.00 11.48
C LYS A 33 -3.15 2.44 11.93
N ASP A 34 -2.32 3.20 11.23
CA ASP A 34 -2.01 4.59 11.58
C ASP A 34 -3.04 5.59 11.04
N LEU A 35 -3.83 5.22 10.01
CA LEU A 35 -4.89 6.08 9.43
C LEU A 35 -5.70 6.90 10.45
N PRO A 36 -6.29 6.31 11.51
CA PRO A 36 -7.08 7.07 12.49
C PRO A 36 -6.25 7.97 13.42
N ASN A 37 -4.96 7.68 13.58
CA ASN A 37 -4.06 8.39 14.50
C ASN A 37 -3.17 9.41 13.79
N ASN A 38 -3.13 9.36 12.45
CA ASN A 38 -2.24 10.18 11.68
C ASN A 38 -2.85 11.57 11.42
N PRO A 39 -2.23 12.66 11.92
CA PRO A 39 -2.78 14.00 11.80
C PRO A 39 -2.77 14.52 10.36
N ASP A 40 -1.83 14.08 9.52
CA ASP A 40 -1.70 14.58 8.15
C ASP A 40 -2.81 14.02 7.25
N ILE A 41 -3.16 12.74 7.38
CA ILE A 41 -4.27 12.14 6.62
C ILE A 41 -5.63 12.62 7.15
N ALA A 42 -5.75 12.88 8.45
CA ALA A 42 -6.93 13.53 9.02
C ALA A 42 -7.10 14.96 8.49
N ALA A 43 -6.02 15.72 8.38
CA ALA A 43 -6.03 17.06 7.80
C ALA A 43 -6.37 17.03 6.30
N PHE A 44 -5.90 16.02 5.57
CA PHE A 44 -6.33 15.79 4.19
C PHE A 44 -7.83 15.50 4.12
N LYS A 45 -8.35 14.56 4.92
CA LYS A 45 -9.79 14.24 4.96
C LYS A 45 -10.63 15.49 5.21
N ALA A 46 -10.21 16.31 6.17
CA ALA A 46 -10.92 17.55 6.52
C ALA A 46 -11.00 18.54 5.36
N CYS A 47 -9.90 18.77 4.63
CA CYS A 47 -9.91 19.69 3.49
C CYS A 47 -10.58 19.08 2.25
N ALA A 48 -10.45 17.77 2.02
CA ALA A 48 -11.00 17.09 0.85
C ALA A 48 -12.54 16.99 0.87
N GLY A 49 -13.15 17.18 2.05
CA GLY A 49 -14.60 17.31 2.20
C GLY A 49 -15.16 18.62 1.61
N THR A 50 -14.30 19.59 1.31
CA THR A 50 -14.67 20.80 0.57
C THR A 50 -14.23 20.65 -0.88
N LYS A 51 -15.15 20.86 -1.83
CA LYS A 51 -14.86 20.78 -3.27
C LYS A 51 -14.64 22.17 -3.88
N PRO A 52 -13.73 22.31 -4.86
CA PRO A 52 -12.83 21.29 -5.40
C PRO A 52 -11.68 20.97 -4.43
N ILE A 53 -11.09 19.77 -4.55
CA ILE A 53 -9.87 19.42 -3.81
C ILE A 53 -8.74 20.30 -4.34
N THR A 54 -8.25 21.22 -3.51
CA THR A 54 -7.22 22.18 -3.92
C THR A 54 -5.84 21.56 -3.93
N THR A 55 -4.90 22.14 -4.69
CA THR A 55 -3.49 21.74 -4.68
C THR A 55 -2.88 21.79 -3.27
N GLU A 56 -3.28 22.77 -2.45
CA GLU A 56 -2.84 22.87 -1.06
C GLU A 56 -3.35 21.69 -0.22
N CYS A 57 -4.58 21.24 -0.44
CA CYS A 57 -5.12 20.04 0.19
C CYS A 57 -4.35 18.79 -0.26
N CYS A 58 -4.07 18.65 -1.56
CA CYS A 58 -3.28 17.55 -2.13
C CYS A 58 -1.86 17.45 -1.56
N ARG A 59 -1.21 18.58 -1.23
CA ARG A 59 0.12 18.58 -0.61
C ARG A 59 0.17 17.82 0.72
N LYS A 60 -0.95 17.67 1.42
CA LYS A 60 -1.04 16.87 2.65
C LYS A 60 -0.84 15.38 2.42
N LEU A 61 -0.99 14.91 1.17
CA LEU A 61 -0.71 13.52 0.79
C LEU A 61 0.77 13.24 0.52
N LEU A 62 1.62 14.28 0.41
CA LEU A 62 3.06 14.11 0.08
C LEU A 62 3.80 13.15 1.02
N PRO A 63 3.63 13.19 2.36
CA PRO A 63 4.29 12.25 3.27
C PRO A 63 3.90 10.79 3.02
N PHE A 64 2.75 10.55 2.39
CA PHE A 64 2.20 9.22 2.12
C PHE A 64 2.52 8.71 0.72
N ALA A 65 3.28 9.43 -0.10
CA ALA A 65 3.60 9.02 -1.48
C ALA A 65 4.21 7.60 -1.53
N GLN A 66 5.03 7.23 -0.55
CA GLN A 66 5.64 5.90 -0.42
C GLN A 66 4.64 4.74 -0.18
N LEU A 67 3.42 5.08 0.20
CA LEU A 67 2.31 4.16 0.45
C LEU A 67 1.38 4.06 -0.77
N TYR A 68 1.64 4.78 -1.85
CA TYR A 68 0.83 4.71 -3.06
C TYR A 68 0.72 3.27 -3.59
N ASP A 69 1.81 2.51 -3.55
CA ASP A 69 1.80 1.09 -3.94
C ASP A 69 0.95 0.21 -3.02
N CYS A 70 0.67 0.62 -1.79
CA CYS A 70 -0.23 -0.10 -0.90
C CYS A 70 -1.67 -0.05 -1.41
N LEU A 71 -2.06 1.05 -2.06
CA LEU A 71 -3.42 1.25 -2.58
C LEU A 71 -3.73 0.41 -3.82
N LYS A 72 -2.72 -0.31 -4.37
CA LYS A 72 -2.93 -1.33 -5.41
C LYS A 72 -3.58 -2.59 -4.85
N ASP A 73 -3.41 -2.86 -3.55
CA ASP A 73 -4.13 -3.93 -2.87
C ASP A 73 -5.55 -3.45 -2.51
N PRO A 74 -6.61 -4.16 -2.94
CA PRO A 74 -7.99 -3.80 -2.63
C PRO A 74 -8.27 -3.64 -1.14
N LYS A 75 -7.58 -4.41 -0.28
CA LYS A 75 -7.75 -4.34 1.18
C LYS A 75 -7.34 -2.96 1.71
N TYR A 76 -6.13 -2.51 1.40
CA TYR A 76 -5.61 -1.23 1.91
C TYR A 76 -6.32 -0.04 1.25
N LYS A 77 -6.73 -0.17 -0.01
CA LYS A 77 -7.59 0.82 -0.66
C LYS A 77 -8.93 0.95 0.05
N ALA A 78 -9.60 -0.17 0.36
CA ALA A 78 -10.88 -0.16 1.06
C ALA A 78 -10.77 0.47 2.46
N ALA A 79 -9.70 0.18 3.20
CA ALA A 79 -9.46 0.81 4.50
C ALA A 79 -9.27 2.33 4.39
N ALA A 80 -8.51 2.80 3.41
CA ALA A 80 -8.34 4.22 3.13
C ALA A 80 -9.65 4.89 2.68
N ASP A 81 -10.42 4.25 1.79
CA ASP A 81 -11.74 4.72 1.35
C ASP A 81 -12.73 4.82 2.52
N GLN A 82 -12.74 3.83 3.40
CA GLN A 82 -13.56 3.84 4.61
C GLN A 82 -13.15 4.98 5.55
N PHE A 83 -11.85 5.21 5.72
CA PHE A 83 -11.36 6.34 6.51
C PHE A 83 -11.77 7.68 5.89
N LEU A 84 -11.67 7.84 4.57
CA LEU A 84 -11.99 9.07 3.85
C LEU A 84 -13.49 9.29 3.63
N ALA A 85 -14.33 8.29 3.93
CA ALA A 85 -15.77 8.32 3.73
C ALA A 85 -16.42 9.61 4.27
N GLY A 86 -17.32 10.17 3.45
CA GLY A 86 -17.98 11.45 3.69
C GLY A 86 -17.19 12.68 3.20
N ALA A 87 -15.90 12.54 2.88
CA ALA A 87 -15.09 13.62 2.30
C ALA A 87 -14.71 13.36 0.83
N THR A 88 -14.13 12.20 0.55
CA THR A 88 -13.68 11.82 -0.80
C THR A 88 -13.44 10.31 -0.88
N THR A 89 -12.94 9.82 -2.01
CA THR A 89 -12.42 8.46 -2.21
C THR A 89 -10.96 8.53 -2.63
N VAL A 90 -10.25 7.40 -2.50
CA VAL A 90 -8.89 7.23 -3.02
C VAL A 90 -8.86 7.54 -4.52
N ASP A 91 -9.82 7.07 -5.31
CA ASP A 91 -9.81 7.27 -6.76
C ASP A 91 -10.02 8.76 -7.14
N GLU A 92 -10.92 9.45 -6.44
CA GLU A 92 -11.13 10.88 -6.63
C GLU A 92 -9.89 11.68 -6.20
N ALA A 93 -9.31 11.36 -5.05
CA ALA A 93 -8.09 11.99 -4.57
C ALA A 93 -6.92 11.80 -5.54
N GLN A 94 -6.73 10.59 -6.06
CA GLN A 94 -5.71 10.31 -7.08
C GLN A 94 -5.96 11.12 -8.35
N THR A 95 -7.20 11.17 -8.82
CA THR A 95 -7.57 11.96 -10.00
C THR A 95 -7.31 13.44 -9.79
N GLN A 96 -7.65 14.01 -8.63
CA GLN A 96 -7.51 15.46 -8.41
C GLN A 96 -6.09 15.88 -8.02
N CYS A 97 -5.33 14.99 -7.37
CA CYS A 97 -4.03 15.33 -6.78
C CYS A 97 -2.81 14.82 -7.57
N LEU A 98 -3.00 13.90 -8.50
CA LEU A 98 -1.92 13.29 -9.31
C LEU A 98 -2.09 13.51 -10.81
N SER A 99 -3.11 14.28 -11.23
CA SER A 99 -3.27 14.73 -12.62
C SER A 99 -2.34 15.89 -12.96
#